data_AF-A0A7W0WET8-F1
#
_entry.id   AF-A0A7W0WET8-F1
#
_cell.length_a   1.000
_cell.length_b   1.000
_cell.length_c   1.000
_cell.angle_alpha   90.00
_cell.angle_beta   90.00
_cell.angle_gamma   90.00
#
_symmetry.space_group_name_H-M   'P 1'
#
loop_
_entity.id
_entity.type
_entity.pdbx_description
1 polymer ?
#
loop_
_entity_poly.entity_id
_entity_poly.type
_entity_poly.pdbx_seq_one_letter_code
_entity_poly.pdbx_strand_id
1 'polypeptide(L)'
;MISRVLNFYFPEQFLFYRVSKLEEEIFLGFDFFASIVPEFEFPFPRVGRKGFERYLAVNKALLTCFKRGYPDLKNPQARIAWFLYEGLGHLFLEKSDHRRYWVQVTGEDYFETLDSDNDLIWSARKGVRAGDLVFVYRTAPRSAITDVFEVTNDSYFEPWEKWDGFWMEMSRLCRIKDIPFAGLKNDGVLGVWGAVRKRFHGIVIESVPPSIYNGLLEKIPKDLRTQHDLEPEPTAGEGLSGRFAIEADFADQVIEPLLRQWGFRFEREYRCQFFAGSQTIHGRVDFFISDDRGPITLFENKRKILDEKALSLAVDQGKSYALMLGLPSFVVASPEGLWIYSLSRNRTKLEKHISTDDLKTEDGQIRSTLLSLRTS
;
A
#
# COMPACT_ATOMS: atom_id res chain seq x y z
N MET A 1 -0.48 -3.37 23.59
CA MET A 1 -1.09 -3.73 24.90
C MET A 1 -0.18 -3.31 26.06
N ILE A 2 1.11 -3.68 26.06
CA ILE A 2 2.07 -3.29 27.12
C ILE A 2 2.31 -1.77 27.19
N SER A 3 2.53 -1.10 26.05
CA SER A 3 2.68 0.37 25.99
C SER A 3 1.49 1.12 26.60
N ARG A 4 0.26 0.63 26.38
CA ARG A 4 -0.97 1.21 26.97
C ARG A 4 -0.96 1.10 28.49
N VAL A 5 -0.59 -0.06 29.02
CA VAL A 5 -0.54 -0.30 30.46
C VAL A 5 0.55 0.56 31.10
N LEU A 6 1.75 0.59 30.51
CA LEU A 6 2.86 1.40 31.04
C LEU A 6 2.55 2.89 30.98
N ASN A 7 2.00 3.38 29.87
CA ASN A 7 1.57 4.76 29.77
C ASN A 7 0.46 5.11 30.78
N PHE A 8 -0.50 4.21 31.01
CA PHE A 8 -1.56 4.44 31.99
C PHE A 8 -1.04 4.63 33.42
N TYR A 9 -0.08 3.78 33.84
CA TYR A 9 0.49 3.88 35.19
C TYR A 9 1.63 4.89 35.32
N PHE A 10 2.33 5.19 34.23
CA PHE A 10 3.54 6.01 34.21
C PHE A 10 3.60 6.93 32.97
N PRO A 11 2.64 7.86 32.80
CA PRO A 11 2.48 8.64 31.57
C PRO A 11 3.65 9.58 31.25
N GLU A 12 4.43 9.98 32.26
CA GLU A 12 5.61 10.83 32.11
C GLU A 12 6.87 10.08 31.66
N GLN A 13 6.84 8.75 31.71
CA GLN A 13 8.00 7.89 31.42
C GLN A 13 7.79 7.00 30.19
N PHE A 14 6.54 6.69 29.86
CA PHE A 14 6.21 5.73 28.80
C PHE A 14 5.18 6.30 27.84
N LEU A 15 5.57 6.37 26.57
CA LEU A 15 4.73 6.74 25.45
C LEU A 15 3.66 5.69 25.21
N PHE A 16 2.44 6.14 24.94
CA PHE A 16 1.46 5.26 24.32
C PHE A 16 1.83 5.04 22.85
N TYR A 17 2.69 4.05 22.63
CA TYR A 17 3.03 3.59 21.29
C TYR A 17 2.01 2.56 20.85
N ARG A 18 1.22 2.91 19.84
CA ARG A 18 0.33 1.97 19.18
C ARG A 18 1.10 1.41 18.00
N VAL A 19 1.35 0.09 18.03
CA VAL A 19 1.91 -0.64 16.88
C VAL A 19 0.88 -0.50 15.77
N SER A 20 1.05 0.53 14.95
CA SER A 20 0.08 0.96 13.95
C SER A 20 0.38 0.29 12.62
N LYS A 21 -0.57 0.40 11.69
CA LYS A 21 -0.34 0.10 10.27
C LYS A 21 0.61 1.11 9.58
N LEU A 22 1.06 2.13 10.30
CA LEU A 22 2.05 3.13 9.85
C LEU A 22 3.47 2.82 10.35
N GLU A 23 3.69 1.66 10.99
CA GLU A 23 5.00 1.34 11.58
C GLU A 23 6.13 1.36 10.54
N GLU A 24 5.85 0.94 9.30
CA GLU A 24 6.80 1.03 8.20
C GLU A 24 7.15 2.50 7.88
N GLU A 25 6.16 3.37 7.66
CA GLU A 25 6.38 4.80 7.35
C GLU A 25 7.08 5.54 8.49
N ILE A 26 6.70 5.25 9.73
CA ILE A 26 7.33 5.83 10.92
C ILE A 26 8.82 5.47 10.94
N PHE A 27 9.17 4.21 10.67
CA PHE A 27 10.56 3.79 10.68
C PHE A 27 11.35 4.30 9.47
N LEU A 28 10.73 4.44 8.29
CA LEU A 28 11.34 5.17 7.18
C LEU A 28 11.65 6.62 7.55
N GLY A 29 10.73 7.26 8.28
CA GLY A 29 10.95 8.61 8.80
C GLY A 29 12.09 8.68 9.79
N PHE A 30 12.20 7.71 10.69
CA PHE A 30 13.35 7.61 11.59
C PHE A 30 14.66 7.48 10.83
N ASP A 31 14.74 6.57 9.85
CA ASP A 31 15.94 6.39 9.04
C ASP A 31 16.31 7.68 8.29
N PHE A 32 15.32 8.36 7.70
CA PHE A 32 15.54 9.62 6.99
C PHE A 32 16.16 10.69 7.89
N PHE A 33 15.69 10.80 9.13
CA PHE A 33 16.19 11.78 10.10
C PHE A 33 17.40 11.31 10.91
N ALA A 34 17.81 10.05 10.83
CA ALA A 34 18.89 9.48 11.66
C ALA A 34 20.23 10.19 11.47
N SER A 35 20.49 10.74 10.27
CA SER A 35 21.71 11.51 9.98
C SER A 35 21.80 12.85 10.74
N ILE A 36 20.66 13.39 11.20
CA ILE A 36 20.56 14.66 11.92
C ILE A 36 20.23 14.42 13.40
N VAL A 37 19.45 13.38 13.69
CA VAL A 37 19.02 12.98 15.02
C VAL A 37 19.48 11.54 15.27
N PRO A 38 20.70 11.32 15.79
CA PRO A 38 21.27 9.99 15.96
C PRO A 38 20.44 9.06 16.86
N GLU A 39 19.62 9.62 17.75
CA GLU A 39 18.68 8.82 18.56
C GLU A 39 17.66 8.03 17.74
N PHE A 40 17.46 8.37 16.46
CA PHE A 40 16.55 7.67 15.55
C PHE A 40 17.23 6.57 14.74
N GLU A 41 18.52 6.33 14.92
CA GLU A 41 19.22 5.20 14.32
C GLU A 41 18.90 3.90 15.07
N PHE A 42 17.83 3.22 14.65
CA PHE A 42 17.42 1.96 15.25
C PHE A 42 18.00 0.76 14.49
N PRO A 43 18.59 -0.25 15.17
CA PRO A 43 19.13 -1.45 14.52
C PRO A 43 18.02 -2.45 14.12
N PHE A 44 16.76 -2.01 14.04
CA PHE A 44 15.61 -2.84 13.72
C PHE A 44 14.62 -2.05 12.87
N PRO A 45 13.93 -2.70 11.93
CA PRO A 45 13.06 -2.01 10.96
C PRO A 45 11.66 -1.69 11.51
N ARG A 46 11.30 -2.24 12.67
CA ARG A 46 10.00 -2.04 13.34
C ARG A 46 9.98 -2.54 14.78
N VAL A 47 9.07 -2.03 15.61
CA VAL A 47 8.81 -2.55 16.97
C VAL A 47 8.12 -3.91 16.87
N GLY A 48 6.99 -3.97 16.17
CA GLY A 48 6.15 -5.15 16.03
C GLY A 48 5.41 -5.55 17.32
N ARG A 49 4.39 -6.41 17.19
CA ARG A 49 3.47 -6.75 18.30
C ARG A 49 4.13 -7.38 19.54
N LYS A 50 5.29 -8.02 19.39
CA LYS A 50 6.04 -8.70 20.47
C LYS A 50 7.36 -8.01 20.82
N GLY A 51 7.70 -6.88 20.20
CA GLY A 51 9.00 -6.24 20.38
C GLY A 51 9.06 -5.31 21.59
N PHE A 52 8.95 -5.85 22.81
CA PHE A 52 8.97 -5.03 24.02
C PHE A 52 10.27 -4.21 24.16
N GLU A 53 11.43 -4.84 24.00
CA GLU A 53 12.73 -4.14 24.05
C GLU A 53 12.86 -3.05 22.97
N ARG A 54 12.33 -3.32 21.77
CA ARG A 54 12.30 -2.35 20.67
C ARG A 54 11.42 -1.16 21.00
N TYR A 55 10.27 -1.41 21.64
CA TYR A 55 9.40 -0.35 22.15
C TYR A 55 10.13 0.50 23.19
N LEU A 56 10.85 -0.11 24.13
CA LEU A 56 11.61 0.62 25.14
C LEU A 56 12.70 1.51 24.51
N ALA A 57 13.39 1.00 23.50
CA ALA A 57 14.38 1.77 22.74
C ALA A 57 13.74 2.98 22.03
N VAL A 58 12.64 2.77 21.29
CA VAL A 58 11.90 3.85 20.62
C VAL A 58 11.36 4.86 21.65
N ASN A 59 10.80 4.39 22.76
CA ASN A 59 10.28 5.22 23.84
C ASN A 59 11.37 6.15 24.41
N LYS A 60 12.53 5.58 24.75
CA LYS A 60 13.67 6.33 25.29
C LYS A 60 14.18 7.36 24.29
N ALA A 61 14.36 6.97 23.03
CA ALA A 61 14.84 7.85 21.96
C ALA A 61 13.91 9.06 21.76
N LEU A 62 12.61 8.83 21.61
CA LEU A 62 11.62 9.89 21.41
C LEU A 62 11.54 10.83 22.62
N LEU A 63 11.45 10.31 23.84
CA LEU A 63 11.40 11.16 25.04
C LEU A 63 12.69 11.97 25.21
N THR A 64 13.85 11.39 24.92
CA THR A 64 15.14 12.10 24.99
C THR A 64 15.21 13.22 23.96
N CYS A 65 14.87 12.92 22.71
CA CYS A 65 14.87 13.90 21.62
C CYS A 65 13.91 15.07 21.92
N PHE A 66 12.68 14.78 22.35
CA PHE A 66 11.69 15.82 22.62
C PHE A 66 11.98 16.62 23.89
N LYS A 67 12.53 16.02 24.95
CA LYS A 67 12.98 16.77 26.13
C LYS A 67 14.14 17.71 25.79
N ARG A 68 15.06 17.29 24.93
CA ARG A 68 16.16 18.13 24.46
C ARG A 68 15.68 19.28 23.57
N GLY A 69 14.78 19.00 22.62
CA GLY A 69 14.29 20.00 21.66
C GLY A 69 13.20 20.92 22.20
N TYR A 70 12.42 20.46 23.18
CA TYR A 70 11.28 21.16 23.76
C TYR A 70 11.26 21.02 25.30
N PRO A 71 12.21 21.62 26.01
CA PRO A 71 12.34 21.45 27.47
C PRO A 71 11.11 21.91 28.27
N ASP A 72 10.36 22.88 27.74
CA ASP A 72 9.17 23.44 28.39
C ASP A 72 7.87 22.67 28.05
N LEU A 73 7.96 21.58 27.29
CA LEU A 73 6.79 20.81 26.85
C LEU A 73 6.19 20.01 28.01
N LYS A 74 5.12 20.54 28.61
CA LYS A 74 4.43 19.93 29.76
C LYS A 74 3.78 18.58 29.48
N ASN A 75 3.36 18.33 28.23
CA ASN A 75 2.75 17.07 27.84
C ASN A 75 3.40 16.55 26.54
N PRO A 76 4.52 15.82 26.65
CA PRO A 76 5.22 15.33 25.47
C PRO A 76 4.43 14.26 24.71
N GLN A 77 3.46 13.58 25.34
CA GLN A 77 2.70 12.49 24.71
C GLN A 77 1.97 12.95 23.45
N ALA A 78 1.15 13.99 23.56
CA ALA A 78 0.33 14.45 22.45
C ALA A 78 1.22 14.92 21.27
N ARG A 79 2.30 15.64 21.58
CA ARG A 79 3.24 16.14 20.57
C ARG A 79 4.01 15.01 19.89
N ILE A 80 4.46 14.02 20.65
CA ILE A 80 5.19 12.86 20.11
C ILE A 80 4.24 11.98 19.30
N ALA A 81 3.01 11.75 19.77
CA ALA A 81 1.99 11.02 19.01
C ALA A 81 1.69 11.72 17.68
N TRP A 82 1.50 13.04 17.71
CA TRP A 82 1.34 13.82 16.48
C TRP A 82 2.56 13.69 15.56
N PHE A 83 3.78 13.85 16.09
CA PHE A 83 5.01 13.68 15.30
C PHE A 83 5.12 12.29 14.67
N LEU A 84 4.73 11.24 15.38
CA LEU A 84 4.77 9.87 14.88
C LEU A 84 3.74 9.65 13.76
N TYR A 85 2.46 9.92 14.02
CA TYR A 85 1.39 9.48 13.12
C TYR A 85 1.06 10.52 12.05
N GLU A 86 0.97 11.79 12.42
CA GLU A 86 0.67 12.91 11.51
C GLU A 86 1.93 13.50 10.87
N GLY A 87 3.08 13.41 11.54
CA GLY A 87 4.37 13.86 11.02
C GLY A 87 5.02 12.80 10.13
N LEU A 88 5.78 11.89 10.75
CA LEU A 88 6.56 10.86 10.07
C LEU A 88 5.66 9.91 9.27
N GLY A 89 4.59 9.41 9.89
CA GLY A 89 3.66 8.47 9.26
C GLY A 89 3.15 8.99 7.93
N HIS A 90 2.62 10.22 7.89
CA HIS A 90 2.07 10.82 6.67
C HIS A 90 3.15 11.28 5.68
N LEU A 91 4.34 11.71 6.13
CA LEU A 91 5.41 12.15 5.24
C LEU A 91 5.85 11.05 4.25
N PHE A 92 5.84 9.80 4.70
CA PHE A 92 6.28 8.64 3.90
C PHE A 92 5.12 7.78 3.39
N LEU A 93 3.86 8.24 3.54
CA LEU A 93 2.74 7.58 2.90
C LEU A 93 2.88 7.67 1.39
N GLU A 94 2.82 6.52 0.73
CA GLU A 94 2.86 6.42 -0.73
C GLU A 94 1.77 7.28 -1.36
N LYS A 95 2.18 8.20 -2.25
CA LYS A 95 1.27 9.06 -2.99
C LYS A 95 0.89 8.44 -4.33
N SER A 96 -0.42 8.26 -4.54
CA SER A 96 -1.01 7.86 -5.82
C SER A 96 -1.64 9.07 -6.46
N ASP A 97 -1.29 9.30 -7.72
CA ASP A 97 -1.84 10.39 -8.56
C ASP A 97 -3.14 9.97 -9.27
N HIS A 98 -3.66 8.80 -8.95
CA HIS A 98 -4.89 8.26 -9.53
C HIS A 98 -5.94 8.01 -8.47
N ARG A 99 -7.20 8.25 -8.85
CA ARG A 99 -8.41 7.92 -8.09
C ARG A 99 -8.43 6.43 -7.77
N ARG A 100 -8.71 6.08 -6.51
CA ARG A 100 -8.88 4.69 -6.07
C ARG A 100 -10.35 4.42 -5.77
N TYR A 101 -10.68 3.14 -5.76
CA TYR A 101 -12.02 2.65 -5.55
C TYR A 101 -12.01 1.65 -4.40
N TRP A 102 -13.07 1.67 -3.60
CA TRP A 102 -13.19 0.88 -2.39
C TRP A 102 -14.60 0.31 -2.27
N VAL A 103 -14.72 -0.82 -1.57
CA VAL A 103 -15.99 -1.33 -1.10
C VAL A 103 -16.00 -1.30 0.42
N GLN A 104 -17.02 -0.66 0.98
CA GLN A 104 -17.30 -0.63 2.41
C GLN A 104 -18.43 -1.60 2.70
N VAL A 105 -18.19 -2.58 3.57
CA VAL A 105 -19.19 -3.55 4.00
C VAL A 105 -19.78 -3.09 5.32
N THR A 106 -21.11 -3.03 5.39
CA THR A 106 -21.83 -2.45 6.53
C THR A 106 -22.93 -3.39 7.05
N GLY A 107 -22.98 -3.52 8.38
CA GLY A 107 -23.99 -4.26 9.13
C GLY A 107 -25.32 -3.53 9.25
N GLU A 108 -26.38 -4.27 9.56
CA GLU A 108 -27.74 -3.73 9.78
C GLU A 108 -27.78 -2.60 10.82
N ASP A 109 -26.93 -2.69 11.86
CA ASP A 109 -26.80 -1.70 12.95
C ASP A 109 -26.54 -0.27 12.46
N TYR A 110 -26.10 -0.09 11.22
CA TYR A 110 -25.79 1.22 10.66
C TYR A 110 -26.64 1.61 9.45
N PHE A 111 -27.69 0.83 9.13
CA PHE A 111 -28.53 1.13 7.97
C PHE A 111 -29.29 2.44 8.15
N GLU A 112 -29.77 2.73 9.37
CA GLU A 112 -30.47 3.99 9.66
C GLU A 112 -29.56 5.20 9.39
N THR A 113 -28.31 5.17 9.85
CA THR A 113 -27.31 6.21 9.58
C THR A 113 -27.03 6.34 8.08
N LEU A 114 -26.88 5.22 7.37
CA LEU A 114 -26.74 5.21 5.91
C LEU A 114 -28.00 5.70 5.17
N ASP A 115 -29.14 5.77 5.83
CA ASP A 115 -30.39 6.22 5.23
C ASP A 115 -30.69 7.70 5.53
N SER A 116 -30.24 8.21 6.68
CA SER A 116 -30.45 9.60 7.10
C SER A 116 -29.36 10.56 6.67
N ASP A 117 -28.10 10.13 6.68
CA ASP A 117 -26.96 11.06 6.66
C ASP A 117 -26.25 11.02 5.32
N ASN A 118 -25.95 12.17 4.72
CA ASN A 118 -25.14 12.26 3.50
C ASN A 118 -23.65 12.29 3.81
N ASP A 119 -23.25 12.82 4.95
CA ASP A 119 -21.84 12.97 5.34
C ASP A 119 -21.53 12.05 6.50
N LEU A 120 -20.51 11.22 6.35
CA LEU A 120 -20.22 10.11 7.26
C LEU A 120 -18.73 10.06 7.62
N ILE A 121 -18.46 9.67 8.87
CA ILE A 121 -17.12 9.26 9.30
C ILE A 121 -17.11 7.75 9.40
N TRP A 122 -16.18 7.10 8.70
CA TRP A 122 -16.13 5.64 8.63
C TRP A 122 -14.74 5.05 8.72
N SER A 123 -14.68 3.76 9.04
CA SER A 123 -13.44 3.00 8.99
C SER A 123 -12.83 3.01 7.59
N ALA A 124 -11.52 3.26 7.52
CA ALA A 124 -10.77 3.38 6.28
C ALA A 124 -9.60 2.40 6.19
N ARG A 125 -8.96 2.37 5.03
CA ARG A 125 -7.63 1.78 4.84
C ARG A 125 -6.58 2.88 4.77
N LYS A 126 -5.35 2.47 5.08
CA LYS A 126 -4.16 3.25 4.80
C LYS A 126 -4.14 3.62 3.31
N GLY A 127 -3.96 4.90 3.01
CA GLY A 127 -3.83 5.40 1.64
C GLY A 127 -5.16 5.60 0.92
N VAL A 128 -6.29 5.56 1.62
CA VAL A 128 -7.52 6.20 1.14
C VAL A 128 -7.30 7.71 1.10
N ARG A 129 -7.78 8.38 0.05
CA ARG A 129 -7.52 9.81 -0.21
C ARG A 129 -8.78 10.58 -0.52
N ALA A 130 -8.72 11.89 -0.31
CA ALA A 130 -9.73 12.80 -0.83
C ALA A 130 -9.91 12.56 -2.35
N GLY A 131 -11.17 12.47 -2.77
CA GLY A 131 -11.56 12.15 -4.13
C GLY A 131 -11.72 10.66 -4.44
N ASP A 132 -11.26 9.72 -3.60
CA ASP A 132 -11.52 8.28 -3.82
C ASP A 132 -13.03 7.96 -3.77
N LEU A 133 -13.47 6.90 -4.45
CA LEU A 133 -14.86 6.45 -4.41
C LEU A 133 -15.05 5.21 -3.54
N VAL A 134 -16.16 5.17 -2.81
CA VAL A 134 -16.54 4.08 -1.91
C VAL A 134 -17.92 3.56 -2.28
N PHE A 135 -17.99 2.30 -2.69
CA PHE A 135 -19.24 1.56 -2.87
C PHE A 135 -19.66 0.94 -1.55
N VAL A 136 -20.89 1.19 -1.09
CA VAL A 136 -21.39 0.63 0.17
C VAL A 136 -22.17 -0.65 -0.10
N TYR A 137 -21.64 -1.78 0.38
CA TYR A 137 -22.33 -3.06 0.43
C TYR A 137 -23.03 -3.22 1.79
N ARG A 138 -24.35 -3.24 1.77
CA ARG A 138 -25.18 -3.57 2.92
C ARG A 138 -25.33 -5.07 3.04
N THR A 139 -24.98 -5.61 4.22
CA THR A 139 -25.15 -7.04 4.53
C THR A 139 -26.64 -7.41 4.67
N ALA A 140 -26.95 -8.62 5.18
CA ALA A 140 -28.33 -9.01 5.42
C ALA A 140 -29.03 -7.99 6.36
N PRO A 141 -30.34 -7.71 6.15
CA PRO A 141 -31.24 -8.34 5.18
C PRO A 141 -31.13 -7.81 3.74
N ARG A 142 -30.47 -6.67 3.50
CA ARG A 142 -30.47 -6.02 2.17
C ARG A 142 -29.62 -6.79 1.14
N SER A 143 -28.43 -7.23 1.53
CA SER A 143 -27.50 -8.03 0.72
C SER A 143 -27.23 -7.45 -0.68
N ALA A 144 -26.88 -6.16 -0.75
CA ALA A 144 -26.70 -5.43 -2.00
C ALA A 144 -25.72 -4.27 -1.86
N ILE A 145 -25.13 -3.84 -2.99
CA ILE A 145 -24.48 -2.52 -3.08
C ILE A 145 -25.58 -1.48 -3.35
N THR A 146 -25.62 -0.41 -2.55
CA THR A 146 -26.76 0.52 -2.52
C THR A 146 -26.38 1.99 -2.73
N ASP A 147 -25.16 2.38 -2.37
CA ASP A 147 -24.72 3.76 -2.35
C ASP A 147 -23.30 3.90 -2.92
N VAL A 148 -23.02 5.07 -3.49
CA VAL A 148 -21.67 5.52 -3.85
C VAL A 148 -21.37 6.79 -3.07
N PHE A 149 -20.23 6.80 -2.40
CA PHE A 149 -19.69 7.93 -1.66
C PHE A 149 -18.38 8.39 -2.28
N GLU A 150 -18.09 9.68 -2.14
CA GLU A 150 -16.78 10.26 -2.42
C GLU A 150 -16.09 10.61 -1.10
N VAL A 151 -14.83 10.24 -0.96
CA VAL A 151 -14.02 10.55 0.21
C VAL A 151 -13.64 12.03 0.20
N THR A 152 -13.83 12.73 1.31
CA THR A 152 -13.60 14.18 1.40
C THR A 152 -12.26 14.55 2.03
N ASN A 153 -11.60 13.61 2.71
CA ASN A 153 -10.28 13.81 3.30
C ASN A 153 -9.35 12.60 3.13
N ASP A 154 -8.05 12.83 3.24
CA ASP A 154 -7.10 11.72 3.33
C ASP A 154 -7.35 10.93 4.62
N SER A 155 -7.18 9.61 4.56
CA SER A 155 -7.37 8.78 5.73
C SER A 155 -6.40 9.18 6.84
N TYR A 156 -6.92 9.33 8.06
CA TYR A 156 -6.12 9.68 9.22
C TYR A 156 -6.12 8.53 10.24
N PHE A 157 -5.06 8.46 11.04
CA PHE A 157 -4.93 7.45 12.09
C PHE A 157 -5.19 8.08 13.45
N GLU A 158 -6.21 7.61 14.16
CA GLU A 158 -6.51 8.07 15.51
C GLU A 158 -5.86 7.11 16.54
N PRO A 159 -4.72 7.46 17.14
CA PRO A 159 -4.00 6.55 18.01
C PRO A 159 -4.72 6.26 19.32
N TRP A 160 -5.59 7.15 19.81
CA TRP A 160 -6.17 7.10 21.16
C TRP A 160 -7.46 6.26 21.25
N GLU A 161 -8.15 6.05 20.12
CA GLU A 161 -9.43 5.35 20.09
C GLU A 161 -9.30 3.82 20.25
N LYS A 162 -10.37 3.18 20.71
CA LYS A 162 -10.37 1.72 20.98
C LYS A 162 -10.17 0.87 19.70
N TRP A 163 -10.52 1.40 18.54
CA TRP A 163 -10.48 0.69 17.26
C TRP A 163 -9.15 0.87 16.55
N ASP A 164 -8.57 -0.24 16.08
CA ASP A 164 -7.28 -0.26 15.36
C ASP A 164 -7.53 -0.03 13.88
N GLY A 165 -7.64 1.24 13.48
CA GLY A 165 -8.08 1.60 12.15
C GLY A 165 -7.68 3.00 11.73
N PHE A 166 -7.72 3.20 10.42
CA PHE A 166 -7.79 4.54 9.86
C PHE A 166 -9.24 4.97 9.81
N TRP A 167 -9.46 6.27 9.75
CA TRP A 167 -10.76 6.88 9.55
C TRP A 167 -10.75 7.73 8.29
N MET A 168 -11.90 7.88 7.67
CA MET A 168 -12.14 8.78 6.55
C MET A 168 -13.47 9.49 6.75
N GLU A 169 -13.56 10.69 6.23
CA GLU A 169 -14.80 11.40 5.98
C GLU A 169 -15.21 11.17 4.53
N MET A 170 -16.50 10.96 4.32
CA MET A 170 -17.05 10.73 2.98
C MET A 170 -18.44 11.34 2.85
N SER A 171 -18.75 11.85 1.67
CA SER A 171 -20.03 12.44 1.32
C SER A 171 -20.73 11.59 0.27
N ARG A 172 -22.04 11.37 0.44
CA ARG A 172 -22.84 10.56 -0.48
C ARG A 172 -22.86 11.27 -1.83
N LEU A 173 -22.32 10.60 -2.83
CA LEU A 173 -22.36 11.05 -4.20
C LEU A 173 -23.74 10.76 -4.78
N CYS A 174 -24.19 9.51 -4.69
CA CYS A 174 -25.53 9.12 -5.12
C CYS A 174 -26.01 7.81 -4.47
N ARG A 175 -27.33 7.64 -4.45
CA ARG A 175 -27.97 6.32 -4.27
C ARG A 175 -28.10 5.64 -5.61
N ILE A 176 -27.78 4.36 -5.66
CA ILE A 176 -27.93 3.54 -6.85
C ILE A 176 -29.07 2.54 -6.64
N LYS A 177 -29.64 2.06 -7.75
CA LYS A 177 -30.50 0.88 -7.68
C LYS A 177 -29.66 -0.27 -7.13
N ASP A 178 -30.21 -0.97 -6.14
CA ASP A 178 -29.58 -2.14 -5.54
C ASP A 178 -28.94 -3.05 -6.59
N ILE A 179 -27.66 -3.34 -6.39
CA ILE A 179 -26.94 -4.39 -7.08
C ILE A 179 -26.91 -5.59 -6.11
N PRO A 180 -27.83 -6.56 -6.24
CA PRO A 180 -27.97 -7.62 -5.25
C PRO A 180 -26.78 -8.56 -5.31
N PHE A 181 -26.44 -9.19 -4.18
CA PHE A 181 -25.36 -10.17 -4.11
C PHE A 181 -25.51 -11.29 -5.16
N ALA A 182 -26.74 -11.75 -5.41
CA ALA A 182 -27.00 -12.75 -6.45
C ALA A 182 -26.62 -12.25 -7.86
N GLY A 183 -26.86 -10.97 -8.15
CA GLY A 183 -26.45 -10.32 -9.39
C GLY A 183 -24.93 -10.23 -9.52
N LEU A 184 -24.25 -9.82 -8.44
CA LEU A 184 -22.78 -9.78 -8.39
C LEU A 184 -22.16 -11.17 -8.62
N LYS A 185 -22.70 -12.19 -7.94
CA LYS A 185 -22.18 -13.56 -7.98
C LYS A 185 -22.27 -14.20 -9.37
N ASN A 186 -23.34 -13.91 -10.11
CA ASN A 186 -23.61 -14.53 -11.42
C ASN A 186 -23.00 -13.74 -12.59
N ASP A 187 -22.36 -12.60 -12.33
CA ASP A 187 -21.69 -11.78 -13.33
C ASP A 187 -20.30 -12.35 -13.66
N GLY A 188 -19.92 -12.34 -14.95
CA GLY A 188 -18.65 -12.91 -15.42
C GLY A 188 -17.41 -12.19 -14.90
N VAL A 189 -17.51 -10.88 -14.64
CA VAL A 189 -16.42 -10.04 -14.14
C VAL A 189 -16.53 -9.88 -12.62
N LEU A 190 -17.70 -9.52 -12.10
CA LEU A 190 -17.89 -9.26 -10.68
C LEU A 190 -17.90 -10.55 -9.84
N GLY A 191 -18.34 -11.68 -10.41
CA GLY A 191 -18.39 -12.97 -9.70
C GLY A 191 -17.02 -13.54 -9.35
N VAL A 192 -15.98 -13.14 -10.09
CA VAL A 192 -14.59 -13.55 -9.80
C VAL A 192 -13.87 -12.62 -8.83
N TRP A 193 -14.48 -11.51 -8.44
CA TRP A 193 -13.93 -10.58 -7.45
C TRP A 193 -13.79 -11.27 -6.08
N GLY A 194 -12.64 -11.07 -5.44
CA GLY A 194 -12.31 -11.67 -4.13
C GLY A 194 -13.37 -11.40 -3.05
N ALA A 195 -13.90 -10.19 -3.00
CA ALA A 195 -14.94 -9.81 -2.04
C ALA A 195 -16.23 -10.61 -2.25
N VAL A 196 -16.67 -10.76 -3.51
CA VAL A 196 -17.86 -11.54 -3.88
C VAL A 196 -17.66 -13.03 -3.60
N ARG A 197 -16.48 -13.60 -3.89
CA ARG A 197 -16.16 -15.00 -3.58
C ARG A 197 -16.22 -15.30 -2.08
N LYS A 198 -15.76 -14.36 -1.24
CA LYS A 198 -15.89 -14.43 0.23
C LYS A 198 -17.29 -14.09 0.73
N ARG A 199 -18.21 -13.73 -0.17
CA ARG A 199 -19.55 -13.21 0.15
C ARG A 199 -19.49 -12.03 1.12
N PHE A 200 -18.48 -11.18 0.97
CA PHE A 200 -18.20 -10.03 1.83
C PHE A 200 -17.93 -10.33 3.32
N HIS A 201 -17.75 -11.60 3.71
CA HIS A 201 -17.44 -11.95 5.10
C HIS A 201 -16.02 -11.54 5.49
N GLY A 202 -15.89 -10.94 6.68
CA GLY A 202 -14.61 -10.51 7.25
C GLY A 202 -14.01 -9.30 6.53
N ILE A 203 -14.75 -8.66 5.63
CA ILE A 203 -14.35 -7.42 4.96
C ILE A 203 -15.02 -6.27 5.69
N VAL A 204 -14.22 -5.29 6.09
CA VAL A 204 -14.72 -3.97 6.54
C VAL A 204 -14.64 -3.03 5.35
N ILE A 205 -13.42 -2.82 4.87
CA ILE A 205 -13.13 -2.09 3.64
C ILE A 205 -12.05 -2.82 2.86
N GLU A 206 -12.24 -2.92 1.54
CA GLU A 206 -11.33 -3.56 0.59
C GLU A 206 -11.28 -2.73 -0.69
N SER A 207 -10.15 -2.74 -1.38
CA SER A 207 -10.06 -2.02 -2.65
C SER A 207 -10.84 -2.71 -3.74
N VAL A 208 -11.35 -1.89 -4.65
CA VAL A 208 -12.04 -2.29 -5.85
C VAL A 208 -11.08 -2.10 -7.04
N PRO A 209 -10.71 -3.20 -7.71
CA PRO A 209 -10.02 -3.16 -9.00
C PRO A 209 -10.69 -2.24 -10.03
N PRO A 210 -9.95 -1.54 -10.90
CA PRO A 210 -10.50 -0.82 -12.04
C PRO A 210 -11.46 -1.65 -12.92
N SER A 211 -11.14 -2.92 -13.18
CA SER A 211 -12.02 -3.83 -13.94
C SER A 211 -13.34 -4.14 -13.21
N ILE A 212 -13.29 -4.28 -11.89
CA ILE A 212 -14.47 -4.46 -11.05
C ILE A 212 -15.26 -3.15 -10.95
N TYR A 213 -14.58 -2.00 -10.80
CA TYR A 213 -15.20 -0.68 -10.82
C TYR A 213 -15.97 -0.46 -12.12
N ASN A 214 -15.37 -0.74 -13.27
CA ASN A 214 -16.05 -0.66 -14.58
C ASN A 214 -17.27 -1.58 -14.63
N GLY A 215 -17.15 -2.82 -14.16
CA GLY A 215 -18.29 -3.75 -14.08
C GLY A 215 -19.41 -3.27 -13.14
N LEU A 216 -19.07 -2.57 -12.05
CA LEU A 216 -20.04 -1.92 -11.16
C LEU A 216 -20.71 -0.73 -11.85
N LEU A 217 -19.95 0.11 -12.56
CA LEU A 217 -20.49 1.22 -13.34
C LEU A 217 -21.49 0.77 -14.40
N GLU A 218 -21.27 -0.38 -15.04
CA GLU A 218 -22.23 -0.95 -15.99
C GLU A 218 -23.60 -1.26 -15.38
N LYS A 219 -23.65 -1.51 -14.06
CA LYS A 219 -24.93 -1.72 -13.34
C LYS A 219 -25.58 -0.40 -12.94
N ILE A 220 -24.88 0.72 -13.04
CA ILE A 220 -25.38 2.06 -12.70
C ILE A 220 -25.98 2.72 -13.96
N PRO A 221 -27.19 3.28 -13.86
CA PRO A 221 -27.82 4.02 -14.96
C PRO A 221 -26.91 5.09 -15.57
N LYS A 222 -26.93 5.23 -16.89
CA LYS A 222 -26.01 6.12 -17.63
C LYS A 222 -26.19 7.58 -17.25
N ASP A 223 -27.42 8.02 -17.04
CA ASP A 223 -27.78 9.35 -16.56
C ASP A 223 -27.12 9.66 -15.21
N LEU A 224 -27.18 8.73 -14.26
CA LEU A 224 -26.56 8.91 -12.95
C LEU A 224 -25.03 8.92 -13.04
N ARG A 225 -24.45 8.11 -13.94
CA ARG A 225 -23.01 8.15 -14.20
C ARG A 225 -22.56 9.49 -14.75
N THR A 226 -23.26 10.01 -15.76
CA THR A 226 -22.96 11.32 -16.36
C THR A 226 -23.16 12.46 -15.38
N GLN A 227 -24.19 12.42 -14.54
CA GLN A 227 -24.45 13.45 -13.52
C GLN A 227 -23.30 13.58 -12.52
N HIS A 228 -22.64 12.46 -12.19
CA HIS A 228 -21.63 12.38 -11.14
C HIS A 228 -20.21 12.12 -11.65
N ASP A 229 -19.97 12.30 -12.96
CA ASP A 229 -18.67 12.11 -13.62
C ASP A 229 -18.04 10.73 -13.32
N LEU A 230 -18.89 9.69 -13.31
CA LEU A 230 -18.49 8.31 -13.07
C LEU A 230 -18.08 7.65 -14.38
N GLU A 231 -16.88 7.98 -14.82
CA GLU A 231 -16.30 7.44 -16.05
C GLU A 231 -15.56 6.12 -15.81
N PRO A 232 -15.58 5.18 -16.77
CA PRO A 232 -14.83 3.94 -16.68
C PRO A 232 -13.32 4.21 -16.73
N GLU A 233 -12.58 3.43 -15.96
CA GLU A 233 -11.12 3.46 -15.96
C GLU A 233 -10.56 2.71 -17.17
N PRO A 234 -9.42 3.17 -17.74
CA PRO A 234 -8.68 2.35 -18.69
C PRO A 234 -8.23 1.06 -18.02
N THR A 235 -8.54 -0.07 -18.66
CA THR A 235 -8.09 -1.40 -18.25
C THR A 235 -7.30 -2.00 -19.41
N ALA A 236 -6.13 -2.57 -19.14
CA ALA A 236 -5.45 -3.38 -20.14
C ALA A 236 -6.34 -4.60 -20.40
N GLY A 237 -6.60 -4.92 -21.67
CA GLY A 237 -7.57 -5.95 -22.06
C GLY A 237 -7.20 -7.38 -21.67
N GLU A 238 -6.05 -7.61 -21.03
CA GLU A 238 -5.49 -8.93 -20.71
C GLU A 238 -4.68 -8.86 -19.40
N GLY A 239 -4.62 -9.94 -18.60
CA GLY A 239 -3.82 -10.03 -17.37
C GLY A 239 -4.56 -10.08 -16.03
N LEU A 240 -3.78 -10.18 -14.94
CA LEU A 240 -4.24 -9.86 -13.56
C LEU A 240 -4.51 -8.35 -13.37
N SER A 241 -4.49 -7.56 -14.44
CA SER A 241 -4.66 -6.11 -14.41
C SER A 241 -5.90 -5.73 -13.61
N GLY A 242 -5.69 -4.77 -12.72
CA GLY A 242 -6.68 -4.27 -11.80
C GLY A 242 -6.91 -5.08 -10.53
N ARG A 243 -6.54 -6.37 -10.42
CA ARG A 243 -6.86 -7.20 -9.23
C ARG A 243 -6.32 -6.68 -7.89
N PHE A 244 -5.32 -5.79 -7.91
CA PHE A 244 -4.59 -5.37 -6.71
C PHE A 244 -4.82 -3.89 -6.37
N ALA A 245 -5.04 -3.63 -5.08
CA ALA A 245 -5.32 -2.31 -4.52
C ALA A 245 -4.11 -1.38 -4.54
N ILE A 246 -2.98 -1.97 -4.13
CA ILE A 246 -1.70 -1.33 -3.83
C ILE A 246 -0.59 -2.28 -4.26
N GLU A 247 0.62 -1.75 -4.43
CA GLU A 247 1.79 -2.49 -4.94
C GLU A 247 2.16 -3.67 -4.03
N ALA A 248 2.01 -3.47 -2.71
CA ALA A 248 2.25 -4.51 -1.71
C ALA A 248 1.38 -5.77 -1.90
N ASP A 249 0.13 -5.63 -2.35
CA ASP A 249 -0.75 -6.79 -2.54
C ASP A 249 -0.29 -7.64 -3.73
N PHE A 250 0.20 -7.01 -4.80
CA PHE A 250 0.79 -7.70 -5.96
C PHE A 250 2.10 -8.39 -5.57
N ALA A 251 2.94 -7.70 -4.80
CA ALA A 251 4.17 -8.25 -4.26
C ALA A 251 3.92 -9.53 -3.44
N ASP A 252 2.97 -9.49 -2.51
CA ASP A 252 2.66 -10.60 -1.59
C ASP A 252 2.04 -11.81 -2.30
N GLN A 253 1.14 -11.56 -3.25
CA GLN A 253 0.34 -12.62 -3.86
C GLN A 253 0.93 -13.19 -5.15
N VAL A 254 1.86 -12.49 -5.79
CA VAL A 254 2.43 -12.89 -7.09
C VAL A 254 3.94 -12.98 -7.05
N ILE A 255 4.63 -11.87 -6.73
CA ILE A 255 6.09 -11.80 -6.85
C ILE A 255 6.78 -12.69 -5.83
N GLU A 256 6.39 -12.61 -4.56
CA GLU A 256 6.98 -13.44 -3.49
C GLU A 256 6.86 -14.95 -3.75
N PRO A 257 5.67 -15.49 -4.04
CA PRO A 257 5.52 -16.91 -4.40
C PRO A 257 6.43 -17.31 -5.56
N LEU A 258 6.54 -16.45 -6.58
CA LEU A 258 7.35 -16.70 -7.77
C LEU A 258 8.85 -16.75 -7.45
N LEU A 259 9.36 -15.78 -6.68
CA LEU A 259 10.75 -15.75 -6.25
C LEU A 259 11.12 -16.96 -5.38
N ARG A 260 10.21 -17.38 -4.47
CA ARG A 260 10.38 -18.59 -3.66
C ARG A 260 10.42 -19.85 -4.52
N GLN A 261 9.52 -19.95 -5.51
CA GLN A 261 9.48 -21.07 -6.45
C GLN A 261 10.79 -21.19 -7.26
N TRP A 262 11.40 -20.07 -7.63
CA TRP A 262 12.71 -20.07 -8.33
C TRP A 262 13.91 -20.42 -7.43
N GLY A 263 13.70 -20.50 -6.11
CA GLY A 263 14.73 -20.79 -5.13
C GLY A 263 15.71 -19.63 -4.91
N PHE A 264 15.31 -18.40 -5.21
CA PHE A 264 16.14 -17.23 -4.93
C PHE A 264 16.03 -16.79 -3.47
N ARG A 265 17.12 -16.23 -2.94
CA ARG A 265 17.07 -15.44 -1.71
C ARG A 265 16.65 -14.02 -2.09
N PHE A 266 15.79 -13.43 -1.28
CA PHE A 266 15.35 -12.07 -1.49
C PHE A 266 15.16 -11.32 -0.18
N GLU A 267 15.44 -10.03 -0.24
CA GLU A 267 15.15 -9.07 0.81
C GLU A 267 14.09 -8.11 0.31
N ARG A 268 12.99 -8.01 1.05
CA ARG A 268 11.95 -7.02 0.78
C ARG A 268 12.41 -5.66 1.26
N GLU A 269 11.94 -4.62 0.57
CA GLU A 269 12.12 -3.25 1.03
C GLU A 269 13.59 -2.95 1.34
N TYR A 270 14.46 -3.46 0.47
CA TYR A 270 15.90 -3.44 0.68
C TYR A 270 16.37 -2.00 0.77
N ARG A 271 16.82 -1.62 1.96
CA ARG A 271 17.25 -0.27 2.28
C ARG A 271 18.62 -0.03 1.67
N CYS A 272 18.70 1.02 0.87
CA CYS A 272 19.92 1.41 0.21
C CYS A 272 20.33 2.80 0.70
N GLN A 273 21.61 2.95 1.04
CA GLN A 273 22.21 4.25 1.28
C GLN A 273 23.21 4.53 0.18
N PHE A 274 23.01 5.65 -0.51
CA PHE A 274 23.84 6.09 -1.61
C PHE A 274 24.48 7.43 -1.26
N PHE A 275 25.70 7.65 -1.72
CA PHE A 275 26.41 8.91 -1.51
C PHE A 275 26.44 9.70 -2.82
N ALA A 276 25.81 10.87 -2.82
CA ALA A 276 25.87 11.84 -3.91
C ALA A 276 26.64 13.07 -3.42
N GLY A 277 27.95 13.08 -3.65
CA GLY A 277 28.84 14.09 -3.06
C GLY A 277 28.86 13.96 -1.53
N SER A 278 28.53 15.05 -0.82
CA SER A 278 28.42 15.07 0.65
C SER A 278 27.02 14.69 1.16
N GLN A 279 26.05 14.43 0.28
CA GLN A 279 24.69 14.07 0.66
C GLN A 279 24.51 12.56 0.70
N THR A 280 23.83 12.07 1.74
CA THR A 280 23.38 10.68 1.83
C THR A 280 21.95 10.59 1.32
N ILE A 281 21.76 9.87 0.21
CA ILE A 281 20.47 9.58 -0.37
C ILE A 281 20.01 8.22 0.15
N HIS A 282 18.84 8.19 0.77
CA HIS A 282 18.21 6.95 1.21
C HIS A 282 17.26 6.49 0.10
N GLY A 283 17.43 5.24 -0.32
CA GLY A 283 16.60 4.58 -1.33
C GLY A 283 16.02 3.29 -0.78
N ARG A 284 14.94 2.83 -1.41
CA ARG A 284 14.33 1.54 -1.09
C ARG A 284 13.93 0.84 -2.37
N VAL A 285 14.35 -0.41 -2.46
CA VAL A 285 14.04 -1.30 -3.57
C VAL A 285 13.03 -2.33 -3.08
N ASP A 286 12.00 -2.64 -3.88
CA ASP A 286 10.93 -3.54 -3.42
C ASP A 286 11.43 -4.94 -3.15
N PHE A 287 12.22 -5.50 -4.07
CA PHE A 287 12.95 -6.74 -3.84
C PHE A 287 14.38 -6.66 -4.34
N PHE A 288 15.32 -6.98 -3.46
CA PHE A 288 16.70 -7.27 -3.83
C PHE A 288 16.91 -8.78 -3.90
N ILE A 289 17.39 -9.28 -5.05
CA ILE A 289 17.46 -10.72 -5.33
C ILE A 289 18.91 -11.18 -5.36
N SER A 290 19.19 -12.28 -4.67
CA SER A 290 20.52 -12.89 -4.60
C SER A 290 20.48 -14.43 -4.53
N ASP A 291 21.62 -15.05 -4.78
CA ASP A 291 21.86 -16.48 -4.55
C ASP A 291 23.18 -16.69 -3.77
N ASP A 292 23.73 -17.91 -3.77
CA ASP A 292 25.02 -18.23 -3.14
C ASP A 292 26.23 -17.60 -3.84
N ARG A 293 26.07 -17.10 -5.07
CA ARG A 293 27.13 -16.49 -5.87
C ARG A 293 27.07 -14.95 -5.82
N GLY A 294 26.04 -14.38 -5.22
CA GLY A 294 25.93 -12.96 -4.94
C GLY A 294 24.63 -12.32 -5.46
N PRO A 295 24.61 -10.99 -5.59
CA PRO A 295 23.47 -10.26 -6.15
C PRO A 295 23.18 -10.65 -7.59
N ILE A 296 21.89 -10.80 -7.92
CA ILE A 296 21.42 -11.13 -9.27
C ILE A 296 20.80 -9.88 -9.91
N THR A 297 19.76 -9.34 -9.27
CA THR A 297 18.92 -8.28 -9.84
C THR A 297 18.09 -7.62 -8.74
N LEU A 298 17.36 -6.58 -9.10
CA LEU A 298 16.25 -6.07 -8.30
C LEU A 298 14.90 -6.19 -9.02
N PHE A 299 13.82 -6.11 -8.27
CA PHE A 299 12.47 -5.86 -8.77
C PHE A 299 11.97 -4.52 -8.26
N GLU A 300 11.47 -3.71 -9.17
CA GLU A 300 10.70 -2.49 -8.94
C GLU A 300 9.25 -2.80 -9.32
N ASN A 301 8.38 -2.85 -8.33
CA ASN A 301 6.98 -3.21 -8.52
C ASN A 301 6.15 -1.95 -8.77
N LYS A 302 5.11 -2.09 -9.60
CA LYS A 302 4.13 -1.06 -9.85
C LYS A 302 2.72 -1.62 -9.73
N ARG A 303 1.80 -0.79 -9.26
CA ARG A 303 0.38 -1.18 -9.14
C ARG A 303 -0.24 -1.47 -10.50
N LYS A 304 0.09 -0.65 -11.49
CA LYS A 304 -0.39 -0.77 -12.87
C LYS A 304 0.59 -0.08 -13.82
N ILE A 305 0.74 -0.64 -15.01
CA ILE A 305 1.45 -0.03 -16.14
C ILE A 305 0.53 -0.14 -17.34
N LEU A 306 -0.17 0.96 -17.66
CA LEU A 306 -1.22 0.97 -18.69
C LEU A 306 -0.78 1.59 -20.02
N ASP A 307 0.33 2.35 -20.01
CA ASP A 307 0.86 3.02 -21.18
C ASP A 307 2.40 3.10 -21.14
N GLU A 308 2.99 3.50 -22.27
CA GLU A 308 4.45 3.61 -22.41
C GLU A 308 5.06 4.67 -21.48
N LYS A 309 4.30 5.70 -21.10
CA LYS A 309 4.80 6.77 -20.22
C LYS A 309 4.96 6.24 -18.80
N ALA A 310 3.96 5.52 -18.29
CA ALA A 310 4.01 4.85 -17.00
C ALA A 310 5.13 3.81 -16.96
N LEU A 311 5.31 3.03 -18.04
CA LEU A 311 6.42 2.09 -18.16
C LEU A 311 7.76 2.81 -18.11
N SER A 312 7.93 3.89 -18.88
CA SER A 312 9.19 4.65 -18.92
C SER A 312 9.60 5.17 -17.54
N LEU A 313 8.65 5.69 -16.75
CA LEU A 313 8.91 6.17 -15.39
C LEU A 313 9.36 5.05 -14.46
N ALA A 314 8.70 3.89 -14.52
CA ALA A 314 9.07 2.73 -13.73
C ALA A 314 10.46 2.18 -14.13
N VAL A 315 10.76 2.21 -15.43
CA VAL A 315 12.07 1.82 -15.99
C VAL A 315 13.17 2.75 -15.49
N ASP A 316 12.94 4.07 -15.50
CA ASP A 316 13.92 5.03 -15.02
C ASP A 316 14.20 4.88 -13.51
N GLN A 317 13.18 4.57 -12.71
CA GLN A 317 13.33 4.28 -11.29
C GLN A 317 14.14 3.00 -11.05
N GLY A 318 13.73 1.87 -11.66
CA GLY A 318 14.43 0.59 -11.52
C GLY A 318 15.87 0.66 -12.03
N LYS A 319 16.10 1.34 -13.15
CA LYS A 319 17.44 1.64 -13.69
C LYS A 319 18.29 2.40 -12.68
N SER A 320 17.75 3.45 -12.08
CA SER A 320 18.49 4.30 -11.14
C SER A 320 18.98 3.47 -9.96
N TYR A 321 18.11 2.66 -9.35
CA TYR A 321 18.51 1.78 -8.25
C TYR A 321 19.53 0.72 -8.68
N ALA A 322 19.35 0.09 -9.83
CA ALA A 322 20.25 -0.96 -10.29
C ALA A 322 21.65 -0.40 -10.61
N LEU A 323 21.75 0.80 -11.19
CA LEU A 323 23.04 1.48 -11.38
C LEU A 323 23.73 1.77 -10.05
N MET A 324 22.99 2.32 -9.08
CA MET A 324 23.55 2.67 -7.78
C MET A 324 23.97 1.44 -6.96
N LEU A 325 23.30 0.30 -7.14
CA LEU A 325 23.65 -0.99 -6.53
C LEU A 325 24.68 -1.80 -7.33
N GLY A 326 25.11 -1.32 -8.50
CA GLY A 326 26.05 -2.03 -9.37
C GLY A 326 25.51 -3.33 -9.96
N LEU A 327 24.18 -3.42 -10.14
CA LEU A 327 23.51 -4.59 -10.68
C LEU A 327 23.50 -4.58 -12.23
N PRO A 328 23.70 -5.74 -12.88
CA PRO A 328 23.73 -5.84 -14.35
C PRO A 328 22.32 -5.87 -14.96
N SER A 329 21.28 -5.96 -14.15
CA SER A 329 19.89 -6.03 -14.61
C SER A 329 18.93 -5.50 -13.54
N PHE A 330 17.71 -5.22 -13.98
CA PHE A 330 16.56 -4.98 -13.12
C PHE A 330 15.28 -5.47 -13.78
N VAL A 331 14.26 -5.68 -12.96
CA VAL A 331 12.92 -6.07 -13.41
C VAL A 331 11.95 -5.00 -12.98
N VAL A 332 11.13 -4.52 -13.92
CA VAL A 332 9.90 -3.80 -13.59
C VAL A 332 8.78 -4.83 -13.58
N ALA A 333 7.96 -4.86 -12.54
CA ALA A 333 6.86 -5.81 -12.44
C ALA A 333 5.55 -5.11 -12.09
N SER A 334 4.48 -5.41 -12.81
CA SER A 334 3.12 -4.98 -12.49
C SER A 334 2.13 -6.09 -12.80
N PRO A 335 0.85 -5.95 -12.42
CA PRO A 335 -0.18 -6.92 -12.78
C PRO A 335 -0.34 -7.15 -14.29
N GLU A 336 0.12 -6.22 -15.14
CA GLU A 336 0.14 -6.36 -16.60
C GLU A 336 1.30 -7.21 -17.11
N GLY A 337 2.44 -7.22 -16.42
CA GLY A 337 3.56 -8.07 -16.82
C GLY A 337 4.85 -7.84 -16.05
N LEU A 338 5.88 -8.61 -16.45
CA LEU A 338 7.25 -8.45 -16.01
C LEU A 338 8.11 -8.02 -17.21
N TRP A 339 8.82 -6.91 -17.05
CA TRP A 339 9.79 -6.40 -18.02
C TRP A 339 11.20 -6.54 -17.44
N ILE A 340 12.00 -7.39 -18.07
CA ILE A 340 13.37 -7.70 -17.65
C ILE A 340 14.33 -6.88 -18.51
N TYR A 341 15.11 -6.02 -17.85
CA TYR A 341 16.08 -5.16 -18.50
C TYR A 341 17.51 -5.56 -18.15
N SER A 342 18.38 -5.58 -19.15
CA SER A 342 19.83 -5.59 -18.95
C SER A 342 20.38 -4.16 -18.88
N LEU A 343 21.46 -4.01 -18.14
CA LEU A 343 22.22 -2.77 -17.97
C LEU A 343 23.65 -2.97 -18.44
N SER A 344 24.05 -2.14 -19.41
CA SER A 344 25.45 -2.00 -19.80
C SER A 344 25.84 -0.54 -19.68
N ARG A 345 26.64 -0.23 -18.66
CA ARG A 345 26.93 1.15 -18.23
C ARG A 345 25.62 1.88 -17.93
N ASN A 346 25.26 2.90 -18.71
CA ASN A 346 24.01 3.68 -18.53
C ASN A 346 22.94 3.35 -19.60
N ARG A 347 23.14 2.30 -20.41
CA ARG A 347 22.19 1.89 -21.44
C ARG A 347 21.33 0.74 -20.92
N THR A 348 20.02 0.92 -21.03
CA THR A 348 19.00 -0.09 -20.76
C THR A 348 18.62 -0.78 -22.05
N LYS A 349 18.46 -2.11 -21.99
CA LYS A 349 17.88 -2.90 -23.08
C LYS A 349 16.84 -3.84 -22.49
N LEU A 350 15.63 -3.79 -23.06
CA LEU A 350 14.59 -4.77 -22.73
C LEU A 350 15.02 -6.12 -23.30
N GLU A 351 15.26 -7.10 -22.44
CA GLU A 351 15.63 -8.46 -22.84
C GLU A 351 14.39 -9.33 -22.99
N LYS A 352 13.41 -9.15 -22.11
CA LYS A 352 12.16 -9.90 -22.17
C LYS A 352 11.01 -9.14 -21.53
N HIS A 353 9.84 -9.24 -22.14
CA HIS A 353 8.56 -8.85 -21.54
C HIS A 353 7.65 -10.07 -21.54
N ILE A 354 6.98 -10.33 -20.41
CA ILE A 354 6.07 -11.46 -20.24
C ILE A 354 4.82 -10.95 -19.54
N SER A 355 3.66 -11.29 -20.09
CA SER A 355 2.38 -10.96 -19.46
C SER A 355 2.21 -11.77 -18.17
N THR A 356 1.45 -11.23 -17.22
CA THR A 356 1.19 -11.95 -15.96
C THR A 356 0.39 -13.24 -16.17
N ASP A 357 -0.38 -13.34 -17.26
CA ASP A 357 -1.14 -14.54 -17.62
C ASP A 357 -0.21 -15.68 -18.08
N ASP A 358 0.90 -15.35 -18.73
CA ASP A 358 1.89 -16.30 -19.22
C ASP A 358 2.95 -16.69 -18.17
N LEU A 359 2.92 -16.06 -16.98
CA LEU A 359 3.91 -16.32 -15.93
C LEU A 359 3.99 -17.79 -15.52
N LYS A 360 2.85 -18.50 -15.49
CA LYS A 360 2.82 -19.90 -15.04
C LYS A 360 3.46 -20.86 -16.04
N THR A 361 3.49 -20.50 -17.32
CA THR A 361 4.02 -21.32 -18.40
C THR A 361 5.46 -20.94 -18.76
N GLU A 362 5.88 -19.71 -18.46
CA GLU A 362 7.20 -19.17 -18.80
C GLU A 362 8.14 -18.94 -17.61
N ASP A 363 7.76 -19.31 -16.39
CA ASP A 363 8.53 -19.07 -15.16
C ASP A 363 9.98 -19.56 -15.23
N GLY A 364 10.22 -20.76 -15.78
CA GLY A 364 11.54 -21.34 -15.95
C GLY A 364 12.41 -20.54 -16.92
N GLN A 365 11.81 -19.94 -17.95
CA GLN A 365 12.53 -19.07 -18.89
C GLN A 365 12.94 -17.77 -18.21
N ILE A 366 12.06 -17.16 -17.41
CA ILE A 366 12.38 -15.94 -16.65
C ILE A 366 13.59 -16.17 -15.76
N ARG A 367 13.55 -17.24 -14.97
CA ARG A 367 14.66 -17.63 -14.10
C ARG A 367 15.96 -17.78 -14.87
N SER A 368 15.91 -18.43 -16.04
CA SER A 368 17.10 -18.60 -16.90
C SER A 368 17.64 -17.27 -17.42
N THR A 369 16.76 -16.36 -17.84
CA THR A 369 17.14 -15.02 -18.33
C THR A 369 17.83 -14.24 -17.22
N LEU A 370 17.24 -14.17 -16.02
CA LEU A 370 17.83 -13.46 -14.88
C LEU A 370 19.22 -14.00 -14.52
N LEU A 371 19.39 -15.32 -14.51
CA LEU A 371 20.69 -15.94 -14.24
C LEU A 371 21.72 -15.69 -15.35
N SER A 372 21.29 -15.61 -16.62
CA SER A 372 22.18 -15.34 -17.76
C SER A 372 22.66 -13.89 -17.83
N LEU A 373 21.87 -12.96 -17.28
CA LEU A 373 22.20 -11.54 -17.22
C LEU A 373 23.12 -11.21 -16.05
N ARG A 374 23.35 -12.15 -15.13
CA ARG A 374 24.33 -11.99 -14.07
C ARG A 374 25.72 -11.79 -14.70
N THR A 375 26.44 -10.79 -14.23
CA THR A 375 27.81 -10.51 -14.65
C THR A 375 28.67 -11.77 -14.48
N SER A 376 29.50 -12.05 -15.48
CA SER A 376 30.61 -13.01 -15.37
C SER A 376 31.65 -12.52 -14.38
#